data_AF-W1VRL0-F1
#
_entry.id   AF-W1VRL0-F1
#
_cell.length_a   1.000
_cell.length_b   1.000
_cell.length_c   1.000
_cell.angle_alpha   90.00
_cell.angle_beta   90.00
_cell.angle_gamma   90.00
#
_symmetry.space_group_name_H-M   'P 1'
#
loop_
_entity.id
_entity.type
_entity.pdbx_description
1 polymer ?
#
loop_
_entity_poly.entity_id
_entity_poly.type
_entity_poly.pdbx_seq_one_letter_code
_entity_poly.pdbx_strand_id
1 'polypeptide(L)' 'MTSTSSTMPALLLDAPAQPQDLPAALRLAEVPLPQPGPGQVRLRVRACGLNPVDWK' A
#
# COMPACT_ATOMS: atom_id res chain seq x y z
N MET A 1 -4.32 -1.87 27.93
CA MET A 1 -5.07 -1.29 26.79
C MET A 1 -4.08 -1.02 25.67
N THR A 2 -3.95 -1.91 24.69
CA THR A 2 -3.09 -1.68 23.52
C THR A 2 -3.75 -0.64 22.64
N SER A 3 -3.16 0.55 22.55
CA SER A 3 -3.59 1.59 21.62
C SER A 3 -3.60 1.03 20.20
N THR A 4 -4.76 0.99 19.55
CA THR A 4 -4.85 0.61 18.14
C THR A 4 -4.33 1.77 17.31
N SER A 5 -3.14 1.61 16.71
CA SER A 5 -2.60 2.58 15.74
C SER A 5 -3.65 2.89 14.67
N SER A 6 -3.91 4.17 14.42
CA SER A 6 -4.86 4.65 13.40
C SER A 6 -4.27 4.64 11.99
N THR A 7 -2.98 4.34 11.87
CA THR A 7 -2.24 4.28 10.61
C THR A 7 -1.62 2.90 10.35
N MET A 8 -1.26 2.67 9.10
CA MET A 8 -0.45 1.55 8.63
C MET A 8 0.62 2.01 7.65
N PRO A 9 1.75 1.29 7.55
CA PRO A 9 2.71 1.50 6.47
C PRO A 9 2.13 1.01 5.14
N ALA A 10 2.39 1.76 4.07
CA ALA A 10 2.04 1.41 2.71
C ALA A 10 3.13 1.88 1.73
N LEU A 11 3.30 1.15 0.62
CA LEU A 11 4.08 1.63 -0.51
C LEU A 11 3.14 2.46 -1.40
N LEU A 12 3.41 3.75 -1.51
CA LEU A 12 2.65 4.69 -2.32
C LEU A 12 3.38 4.98 -3.62
N LEU A 13 2.61 5.18 -4.68
CA LEU A 13 3.08 5.71 -5.94
C LEU A 13 2.70 7.20 -5.98
N ASP A 14 3.70 8.08 -5.90
CA ASP A 14 3.46 9.53 -5.81
C ASP A 14 2.98 10.12 -7.16
N ALA A 15 3.36 9.48 -8.28
CA ALA A 15 2.86 9.79 -9.62
C ALA A 15 2.95 8.55 -10.53
N PRO A 16 2.07 8.40 -11.54
CA PRO A 16 2.24 7.37 -12.57
C PRO A 16 3.64 7.43 -13.19
N ALA A 17 4.33 6.30 -13.26
CA ALA A 17 5.72 6.22 -13.70
C ALA A 17 5.91 5.07 -14.68
N GLN A 18 6.85 5.24 -15.62
CA GLN A 18 7.34 4.15 -16.45
C GLN A 18 8.29 3.25 -15.64
N PRO A 19 8.56 2.00 -16.06
CA PRO A 19 9.41 1.07 -15.33
C PRO A 19 10.76 1.65 -14.88
N GLN A 20 11.41 2.46 -15.72
CA GLN A 20 12.71 3.08 -15.41
C GLN A 20 12.63 4.16 -14.32
N ASP A 21 11.45 4.77 -14.13
CA ASP A 21 11.23 5.86 -13.17
C ASP A 21 10.50 5.37 -11.91
N LEU A 22 9.95 4.15 -11.94
CA LEU A 22 9.16 3.57 -10.85
C LEU A 22 9.89 3.56 -9.49
N PRO A 23 11.20 3.24 -9.37
CA PRO A 23 11.90 3.32 -8.09
C PRO A 23 11.89 4.72 -7.47
N ALA A 24 11.93 5.78 -8.29
CA ALA A 24 11.90 7.16 -7.80
C ALA A 24 10.47 7.64 -7.45
N ALA A 25 9.44 7.01 -8.03
CA ALA A 25 8.04 7.33 -7.78
C ALA A 25 7.42 6.55 -6.61
N LEU A 26 8.07 5.47 -6.14
CA LEU A 26 7.60 4.66 -5.02
C LEU A 26 8.15 5.19 -3.68
N ARG A 27 7.26 5.33 -2.69
CA ARG A 27 7.61 5.83 -1.35
C ARG A 27 6.91 5.02 -0.26
N LEU A 28 7.66 4.64 0.78
CA LEU A 28 7.08 4.07 1.99
C LEU A 28 6.49 5.19 2.86
N ALA A 29 5.23 5.06 3.27
CA ALA A 29 4.53 6.07 4.04
C ALA A 29 3.57 5.46 5.08
N GLU A 30 3.34 6.19 6.17
CA GLU A 30 2.22 5.93 7.07
C GLU A 30 0.93 6.53 6.48
N VAL A 31 -0.12 5.74 6.40
CA VAL A 31 -1.43 6.15 5.89
C VAL A 31 -2.54 5.72 6.85
N PRO A 32 -3.70 6.41 6.88
CA PRO A 32 -4.82 5.99 7.71
C PRO A 32 -5.28 4.56 7.38
N LEU A 33 -5.73 3.82 8.39
CA LEU A 33 -6.34 2.52 8.16
C LEU A 33 -7.59 2.66 7.28
N PRO A 34 -7.69 1.89 6.17
CA PRO A 34 -8.85 1.97 5.30
C PRO A 34 -10.10 1.42 6.00
N GLN A 35 -11.26 1.94 5.58
CA GLN A 35 -12.58 1.47 6.01
C GLN A 35 -13.18 0.66 4.85
N PRO A 36 -13.48 -0.64 5.04
CA PRO A 36 -14.08 -1.45 3.98
C PRO A 36 -15.52 -1.00 3.70
N GLY A 37 -15.91 -0.95 2.43
CA GLY A 37 -17.29 -0.76 1.99
C GLY A 37 -18.11 -2.07 1.99
N PRO A 38 -19.37 -2.04 1.54
CA PRO A 38 -20.20 -3.23 1.43
C PRO A 38 -19.54 -4.34 0.60
N GLY A 39 -19.47 -5.56 1.15
CA GLY A 39 -18.85 -6.71 0.49
C GLY A 39 -17.31 -6.75 0.52
N GLN A 40 -16.65 -5.75 1.11
CA GLN A 40 -15.19 -5.71 1.25
C GLN A 40 -14.74 -6.19 2.62
N VAL A 41 -13.51 -6.69 2.70
CA VAL A 41 -12.85 -7.06 3.96
C VAL A 41 -11.56 -6.29 4.13
N ARG A 42 -11.20 -5.97 5.38
CA ARG A 42 -9.90 -5.40 5.72
C ARG A 42 -8.96 -6.49 6.21
N LEU A 43 -7.80 -6.60 5.57
CA LEU A 43 -6.77 -7.58 5.91
C LEU A 43 -5.56 -6.91 6.55
N ARG A 44 -4.94 -7.58 7.52
CA ARG A 44 -3.59 -7.24 7.98
C ARG A 44 -2.59 -8.05 7.15
N VAL A 45 -2.04 -7.42 6.12
CA VAL A 45 -1.09 -8.05 5.20
C VAL A 45 0.17 -8.48 5.96
N ARG A 46 0.55 -9.76 5.85
CA ARG A 46 1.79 -10.31 6.43
C ARG A 46 2.90 -10.47 5.39
N ALA A 47 2.52 -10.68 4.13
CA ALA A 47 3.38 -10.74 2.96
C ALA A 47 2.56 -10.42 1.71
N CYS A 48 3.20 -9.91 0.66
CA CYS A 48 2.63 -9.76 -0.68
C CYS A 48 3.62 -10.32 -1.72
N GLY A 49 3.09 -10.88 -2.81
CA GLY A 49 3.89 -11.22 -3.98
C GLY A 49 4.10 -9.98 -4.84
N LEU A 50 5.27 -9.87 -5.47
CA LEU A 50 5.54 -8.91 -6.53
C LEU A 50 5.54 -9.65 -7.86
N ASN A 51 4.64 -9.25 -8.76
CA ASN A 51 4.34 -9.91 -10.01
C ASN A 51 4.77 -9.05 -11.20
N PRO A 52 5.01 -9.65 -12.38
CA PRO A 52 5.34 -8.89 -13.58
C PRO A 52 4.25 -7.93 -14.08
N VAL A 53 3.04 -7.96 -13.54
CA VAL A 53 1.95 -7.01 -13.89
C VAL A 53 1.96 -5.75 -13.01
N ASP A 54 2.69 -5.77 -11.89
CA ASP A 54 2.68 -4.65 -10.95
C ASP A 54 3.50 -3.45 -11.44
N TRP A 55 4.30 -3.61 -12.50
CA TRP A 55 5.22 -2.59 -13.02
C TRP A 55 5.19 -2.43 -14.55
N LYS A 56 4.46 -3.28 -15.27
CA LYS A 56 4.27 -3.13 -16.72
C LYS A 56 3.17 -2.12 -17.01
#